data_AF-A0A6B3EHK6-F1
#
_entry.id   AF-A0A6B3EHK6-F1
#
_cell.length_a   1.000
_cell.length_b   1.000
_cell.length_c   1.000
_cell.angle_alpha   90.00
_cell.angle_beta   90.00
_cell.angle_gamma   90.00
#
_symmetry.space_group_name_H-M   'P 1'
#
loop_
_entity.id
_entity.type
_entity.pdbx_description
1 polymer ?
#
loop_
_entity_poly.entity_id
_entity_poly.type
_entity_poly.pdbx_seq_one_letter_code
_entity_poly.pdbx_strand_id
1 'polypeptide(L)' 'AMLQRQQAGAVVDARRLIVEGAVGMVEQALARIQQEDIVELDEERKAAMVSNLLVVLCGDRATQPVVNAGTLY' A
#
# COMPACT_ATOMS: atom_id res chain seq x y z
N ALA A 1 18.09 21.37 -21.11
CA ALA A 1 18.45 20.31 -20.14
C ALA A 1 18.06 20.61 -18.68
N MET A 2 17.85 21.87 -18.27
CA MET A 2 17.47 22.22 -16.89
C MET A 2 16.00 21.91 -16.57
N LEU A 3 15.08 22.21 -17.50
CA LEU A 3 13.63 21.94 -17.37
C LEU A 3 13.30 20.45 -17.17
N GLN A 4 13.96 19.54 -17.89
CA GLN A 4 13.75 18.09 -17.73
C GLN A 4 14.18 17.59 -16.34
N ARG A 5 15.28 18.12 -15.79
CA ARG A 5 15.75 17.75 -14.44
C ARG A 5 14.82 18.29 -13.35
N GLN A 6 14.32 19.52 -13.52
CA GLN A 6 13.34 20.12 -12.61
C GLN A 6 12.01 19.34 -12.63
N GLN A 7 11.52 18.96 -13.81
CA GLN A 7 10.31 18.14 -13.92
C GLN A 7 10.50 16.74 -13.32
N ALA A 8 11.66 16.11 -13.54
CA ALA A 8 11.96 14.83 -12.90
C ALA A 8 11.98 14.93 -11.37
N GLY A 9 12.53 16.01 -10.81
CA GLY A 9 12.50 16.27 -9.36
C GLY A 9 11.08 16.40 -8.81
N ALA A 10 10.26 17.22 -9.44
CA ALA A 10 8.86 17.43 -9.03
C ALA A 10 8.04 16.12 -9.06
N VAL A 11 8.27 15.24 -10.03
CA VAL A 11 7.61 13.92 -10.11
C VAL A 11 8.04 13.01 -8.97
N VAL A 12 9.33 13.00 -8.60
CA VAL A 12 9.84 12.19 -7.48
C VAL A 12 9.29 12.70 -6.15
N ASP A 13 9.26 14.01 -5.94
CA ASP A 13 8.73 14.61 -4.72
C ASP A 13 7.23 14.30 -4.55
N ALA A 14 6.45 14.40 -5.63
CA ALA A 14 5.05 13.99 -5.63
C ALA A 14 4.89 12.50 -5.29
N ARG A 15 5.72 11.62 -5.88
CA ARG A 15 5.68 10.18 -5.56
C ARG A 15 6.05 9.88 -4.11
N ARG A 16 6.99 10.62 -3.53
CA ARG A 16 7.33 10.47 -2.11
C ARG A 16 6.12 10.77 -1.21
N LEU A 17 5.42 11.87 -1.45
CA LEU A 17 4.23 12.24 -0.67
C LEU A 17 3.11 11.19 -0.75
N ILE A 18 2.90 10.59 -1.93
CA ILE A 18 1.93 9.51 -2.12
C ILE A 18 2.31 8.29 -1.28
N VAL A 19 3.59 7.87 -1.33
CA VAL A 19 4.08 6.70 -0.59
C VAL A 19 4.00 6.94 0.91
N GLU A 20 4.35 8.12 1.40
CA GLU A 20 4.24 8.47 2.82
C GLU A 20 2.78 8.37 3.32
N GLY A 21 1.83 8.92 2.56
CA GLY A 21 0.40 8.80 2.86
C GLY A 21 -0.07 7.34 2.85
N ALA A 22 0.37 6.56 1.86
CA ALA A 22 0.00 5.14 1.74
C ALA A 22 0.52 4.31 2.93
N VAL A 23 1.79 4.49 3.33
CA VAL A 23 2.35 3.79 4.50
C VAL A 23 1.55 4.10 5.77
N GLY A 24 1.20 5.36 6.00
CA GLY A 24 0.37 5.75 7.14
C GLY A 24 -1.03 5.12 7.11
N MET A 25 -1.66 5.02 5.94
CA MET A 25 -2.97 4.35 5.80
C MET A 25 -2.87 2.85 6.11
N VAL A 26 -1.81 2.18 5.66
CA VAL A 26 -1.59 0.75 5.93
C VAL A 26 -1.34 0.49 7.41
N GLU A 27 -0.52 1.32 8.05
CA GLU A 27 -0.24 1.21 9.49
C GLU A 27 -1.53 1.35 10.32
N GLN A 28 -2.35 2.36 10.03
CA GLN A 28 -3.62 2.58 10.71
C GLN A 28 -4.60 1.42 10.50
N ALA A 29 -4.68 0.89 9.27
CA ALA A 29 -5.55 -0.24 8.98
C ALA A 29 -5.13 -1.50 9.76
N LEU A 30 -3.84 -1.84 9.77
CA LEU A 30 -3.34 -3.00 10.52
C LEU A 30 -3.49 -2.84 12.02
N ALA A 31 -3.20 -1.65 12.56
CA ALA A 31 -3.39 -1.37 13.97
C ALA A 31 -4.85 -1.54 14.39
N ARG A 32 -5.79 -1.05 13.58
CA ARG A 32 -7.23 -1.19 13.84
C ARG A 32 -7.69 -2.65 13.75
N ILE A 33 -7.24 -3.39 12.74
CA ILE A 33 -7.55 -4.83 12.60
C ILE A 33 -7.08 -5.61 13.83
N GLN A 34 -5.88 -5.30 14.34
CA GLN A 34 -5.32 -5.91 15.55
C GLN A 34 -6.08 -5.49 16.82
N GLN A 35 -6.50 -4.22 16.92
CA GLN A 35 -7.29 -3.73 18.07
C GLN A 35 -8.69 -4.35 18.15
N GLU A 36 -9.30 -4.61 17.00
CA GLU A 36 -10.65 -5.18 16.89
C GLU A 36 -10.63 -6.72 16.88
N ASP A 37 -9.45 -7.36 17.02
CA ASP A 37 -9.24 -8.83 16.93
C ASP A 37 -9.95 -9.46 15.72
N ILE A 38 -9.99 -8.75 14.58
CA ILE A 38 -10.71 -9.20 13.38
C ILE A 38 -10.01 -10.41 12.76
N VAL A 39 -8.67 -10.43 12.78
CA VAL A 39 -7.86 -11.54 12.26
C VAL A 39 -6.50 -11.59 12.95
N GLU A 40 -6.03 -12.80 13.26
CA GLU A 40 -4.65 -13.03 13.68
C GLU A 40 -3.75 -13.18 12.44
N LEU A 41 -2.68 -12.40 12.40
CA LEU A 41 -1.69 -12.44 11.32
C LEU A 41 -0.35 -12.83 11.90
N ASP A 42 0.22 -13.92 11.38
CA ASP A 42 1.65 -14.16 11.52
C ASP A 42 2.46 -13.08 10.75
N GLU A 43 3.76 -13.01 11.04
CA GLU A 43 4.66 -12.02 10.42
C GLU A 43 4.71 -12.12 8.88
N GLU A 44 4.57 -13.33 8.33
CA GLU A 44 4.61 -13.56 6.88
C GLU A 44 3.34 -13.01 6.21
N ARG A 45 2.17 -13.31 6.76
CA ARG A 45 0.87 -12.78 6.30
C ARG A 45 0.79 -11.27 6.46
N LYS A 46 1.33 -10.73 7.55
CA LYS A 46 1.40 -9.28 7.78
C LYS A 46 2.25 -8.61 6.70
N ALA A 47 3.43 -9.13 6.40
CA ALA A 47 4.29 -8.62 5.33
C ALA A 47 3.60 -8.69 3.95
N ALA A 48 2.91 -9.80 3.66
CA ALA A 48 2.15 -9.95 2.43
C ALA A 48 0.99 -8.93 2.33
N MET A 49 0.27 -8.70 3.42
CA MET A 49 -0.83 -7.73 3.44
C MET A 49 -0.34 -6.29 3.29
N VAL A 50 0.76 -5.92 3.96
CA VAL A 50 1.42 -4.62 3.75
C VAL A 50 1.77 -4.43 2.27
N SER A 51 2.40 -5.43 1.65
CA SER A 51 2.77 -5.39 0.23
C SER A 51 1.55 -5.17 -0.68
N ASN A 52 0.50 -5.96 -0.48
CA ASN A 52 -0.73 -5.86 -1.27
C ASN A 52 -1.39 -4.49 -1.14
N LEU A 53 -1.49 -3.97 0.09
CA LEU A 53 -2.10 -2.67 0.33
C LEU A 53 -1.26 -1.52 -0.25
N LEU A 54 0.07 -1.57 -0.14
CA LEU A 54 0.95 -0.55 -0.74
C LEU A 54 0.87 -0.58 -2.27
N VAL A 55 0.81 -1.76 -2.89
CA VAL A 55 0.59 -1.87 -4.34
C VAL A 55 -0.74 -1.26 -4.75
N VAL A 56 -1.78 -1.43 -3.93
CA VAL A 56 -3.10 -0.84 -4.18
C VAL A 56 -3.09 0.68 -4.06
N LEU A 57 -2.51 1.20 -2.98
CA LEU A 57 -2.54 2.63 -2.68
C LEU A 57 -1.58 3.45 -3.55
N CYS A 58 -0.44 2.88 -3.93
CA CYS A 58 0.58 3.54 -4.75
C CYS A 58 0.47 3.20 -6.25
N GLY A 59 -0.44 2.30 -6.63
CA GLY A 59 -0.62 1.90 -8.01
C GLY A 59 -1.27 2.99 -8.86
N ASP A 60 -0.62 3.40 -9.96
CA ASP A 60 -1.16 4.38 -10.92
C ASP A 60 -2.40 3.87 -11.70
N ARG A 61 -2.75 2.58 -11.57
CA ARG A 61 -3.94 1.97 -12.16
C ARG A 61 -4.90 1.54 -11.06
N ALA A 62 -6.19 1.77 -11.27
CA ALA A 62 -7.24 1.20 -10.42
C ALA A 62 -6.99 -0.29 -10.25
N THR A 63 -6.79 -0.73 -9.00
CA THR A 63 -6.54 -2.14 -8.71
C THR A 63 -7.77 -2.95 -9.04
N GLN A 64 -7.61 -3.92 -9.94
CA GLN A 64 -8.67 -4.88 -10.20
C GLN A 64 -8.84 -5.74 -8.94
N PRO A 65 -10.04 -5.84 -8.37
CA PRO A 65 -10.26 -6.69 -7.20
C PRO A 65 -9.94 -8.12 -7.59
N VAL A 66 -8.90 -8.69 -7.00
CA VAL A 66 -8.62 -10.12 -7.10
C VAL A 66 -9.58 -10.82 -6.13
N VAL A 67 -10.73 -11.25 -6.64
CA VAL A 67 -11.69 -12.04 -5.87
C VAL A 67 -11.08 -13.43 -5.68
N ASN A 68 -10.55 -13.69 -4.48
CA ASN A 68 -10.06 -15.01 -4.13
C ASN A 68 -11.25 -15.90 -3.75
N ALA A 69 -11.81 -16.60 -4.73
CA ALA A 69 -12.88 -17.59 -4.54
C ALA A 69 -12.34 -18.98 -4.13
N GLY A 70 -11.06 -19.08 -3.79
CA GLY A 70 -10.46 -20.30 -3.26
C GLY A 70 -10.89 -20.51 -1.81
N THR A 71 -11.48 -21.67 -1.52
CA THR A 71 -11.74 -22.10 -0.15
C THR A 71 -10.44 -22.09 0.64
N LEU A 72 -10.37 -21.24 1.67
CA LEU A 72 -9.36 -21.33 2.73
C LEU A 72 -9.53 -22.72 3.38
N TYR A 73 -8.60 -23.63 3.09
CA TYR A 73 -8.37 -24.82 3.91
C TYR A 73 -7.35 -24.48 4.99
#